data_AF-A0A7V3A4B1-F1
#
_entry.id   AF-A0A7V3A4B1-F1
#
_cell.length_a   1.000
_cell.length_b   1.000
_cell.length_c   1.000
_cell.angle_alpha   90.00
_cell.angle_beta   90.00
_cell.angle_gamma   90.00
#
_symmetry.space_group_name_H-M   'P 1'
#
loop_
_entity.id
_entity.type
_entity.pdbx_description
1 polymer ?
#
loop_
_entity_poly.entity_id
_entity_poly.type
_entity_poly.pdbx_seq_one_letter_code
_entity_poly.pdbx_strand_id
1 'polypeptide(L)'
;MYYCPWNPSTSMESAERFLLRVSHVHVKDVTPQLAEEARGRDTGIGLSASAIGGGVNAEGVRRCVEMLKKGGFSGAVSLECDARGGPIMEESLVWFRALLDDLEYPHDLGNLQGGENKR
;
A
#
# COMPACT_ATOMS: atom_id res chain seq x y z
N MET A 1 -3.40 0.21 14.32
CA MET A 1 -2.48 -0.40 13.34
C MET A 1 -3.29 -1.40 12.54
N TYR A 2 -3.42 -1.20 11.23
CA TYR A 2 -4.17 -2.09 10.35
C TYR A 2 -3.20 -2.75 9.35
N TYR A 3 -3.39 -4.06 9.14
CA TYR A 3 -2.59 -4.91 8.26
C TYR A 3 -3.48 -5.32 7.09
N CYS A 4 -3.05 -5.13 5.84
CA CYS A 4 -3.76 -5.60 4.64
C CYS A 4 -3.11 -6.93 4.20
N PRO A 5 -3.50 -8.11 4.78
CA PRO A 5 -2.95 -9.41 4.39
C PRO A 5 -3.37 -9.79 2.97
N TRP A 6 -2.60 -10.70 2.38
CA TRP A 6 -2.82 -11.30 1.05
C TRP A 6 -4.14 -12.10 0.91
N ASN A 7 -4.95 -12.21 1.96
CA ASN A 7 -6.30 -12.74 1.85
C ASN A 7 -7.32 -11.60 1.61
N PRO A 8 -7.86 -11.46 0.39
CA PRO A 8 -8.71 -10.33 0.02
C PRO A 8 -10.07 -10.30 0.74
N SER A 9 -10.54 -11.41 1.32
CA SER A 9 -11.83 -11.43 2.05
C SER A 9 -11.70 -10.99 3.50
N THR A 10 -10.71 -11.53 4.24
CA THR A 10 -10.56 -11.27 5.68
C THR A 10 -9.97 -9.90 6.00
N SER A 11 -9.10 -9.38 5.12
CA SER A 11 -8.54 -8.04 5.23
C SER A 11 -9.66 -7.00 5.15
N MET A 12 -10.36 -6.93 4.02
CA MET A 12 -11.34 -5.89 3.75
C MET A 12 -12.46 -5.85 4.79
N GLU A 13 -12.98 -7.00 5.24
CA GLU A 13 -14.03 -7.08 6.27
C GLU A 13 -13.59 -6.45 7.62
N SER A 14 -12.32 -6.64 7.99
CA SER A 14 -11.76 -6.02 9.20
C SER A 14 -11.50 -4.52 9.04
N ALA A 15 -11.10 -4.08 7.83
CA ALA A 15 -10.87 -2.66 7.55
C ALA A 15 -12.17 -1.86 7.69
N GLU A 16 -13.27 -2.34 7.09
CA GLU A 16 -14.56 -1.64 7.14
C GLU A 16 -15.05 -1.46 8.57
N ARG A 17 -14.91 -2.51 9.38
CA ARG A 17 -15.40 -2.50 10.77
C ARG A 17 -14.65 -1.53 11.67
N PHE A 18 -13.36 -1.32 11.42
CA PHE A 18 -12.50 -0.53 12.30
C PHE A 18 -11.99 0.77 11.67
N LEU A 19 -12.47 1.12 10.47
CA LEU A 19 -11.94 2.19 9.63
C LEU A 19 -11.75 3.51 10.39
N LEU A 20 -12.76 3.91 11.17
CA LEU A 20 -12.76 5.15 11.96
C LEU A 20 -11.80 5.13 13.17
N ARG A 21 -11.21 3.97 13.48
CA ARG A 21 -10.22 3.79 14.57
C ARG A 21 -8.81 3.56 14.03
N VAL A 22 -8.64 3.51 12.70
CA VAL A 22 -7.33 3.37 12.09
C VAL A 22 -6.65 4.73 12.09
N SER A 23 -5.52 4.83 12.78
CA SER A 23 -4.64 6.02 12.78
C SER A 23 -3.39 5.84 11.92
N HIS A 24 -3.04 4.60 11.60
CA HIS A 24 -1.81 4.27 10.87
C HIS A 24 -1.96 2.95 10.09
N VAL A 25 -1.46 2.96 8.85
CA VAL A 25 -1.56 1.84 7.90
C VAL A 25 -0.16 1.43 7.44
N HIS A 26 0.09 0.13 7.44
CA HIS A 26 1.31 -0.46 6.88
C HIS A 26 0.94 -1.18 5.59
N VAL A 27 1.60 -0.81 4.48
CA VAL A 27 1.38 -1.40 3.17
C VAL A 27 2.50 -2.40 2.90
N LYS A 28 2.09 -3.61 2.50
CA LYS A 28 3.00 -4.69 2.14
C LYS A 28 2.53 -5.38 0.87
N ASP A 29 3.49 -5.86 0.10
CA ASP A 29 3.25 -6.64 -1.11
C ASP A 29 4.03 -7.97 -1.05
N VAL A 30 3.54 -8.95 -1.80
CA VAL A 30 3.99 -10.34 -1.75
C VAL A 30 4.57 -10.71 -3.10
N THR A 31 5.76 -11.30 -3.11
CA THR A 31 6.35 -11.83 -4.34
C THR A 31 5.53 -13.01 -4.86
N PRO A 32 5.47 -13.25 -6.19
CA PRO A 32 4.76 -14.40 -6.74
C PRO A 32 5.23 -15.74 -6.16
N GLN A 33 6.54 -15.88 -5.95
CA GLN A 33 7.13 -17.09 -5.36
C GLN A 33 6.59 -17.33 -3.95
N LEU A 34 6.59 -16.32 -3.08
CA LEU A 34 6.09 -16.50 -1.71
C LEU A 34 4.58 -16.77 -1.70
N ALA A 35 3.82 -16.13 -2.58
CA ALA A 35 2.39 -16.38 -2.71
C ALA A 35 2.10 -17.83 -3.13
N GLU A 36 2.94 -18.42 -3.98
CA GLU A 36 2.85 -19.82 -4.36
C GLU A 36 3.20 -20.75 -3.19
N GLU A 37 4.30 -20.49 -2.49
CA GLU A 37 4.75 -21.27 -1.32
C GLU A 37 3.75 -21.23 -0.16
N ALA A 38 3.09 -20.08 0.03
CA ALA A 38 2.10 -19.85 1.09
C ALA A 38 0.67 -20.17 0.66
N ARG A 39 0.42 -20.72 -0.54
CA ARG A 39 -0.94 -20.96 -1.04
C ARG A 39 -1.83 -21.69 -0.03
N GLY A 40 -2.99 -21.08 0.27
CA GLY A 40 -3.94 -21.60 1.26
C GLY A 40 -3.59 -21.30 2.72
N ARG A 41 -2.57 -20.47 2.97
CA ARG A 41 -2.10 -20.04 4.29
C ARG A 41 -1.81 -18.53 4.27
N ASP A 42 -1.69 -17.94 5.46
CA ASP A 42 -1.19 -16.57 5.58
C ASP A 42 0.31 -16.52 5.26
N THR A 43 0.72 -15.48 4.53
CA THR A 43 2.14 -15.24 4.22
C THR A 43 2.92 -14.72 5.44
N GLY A 44 2.24 -14.02 6.36
CA GLY A 44 2.83 -13.53 7.61
C GLY A 44 3.96 -12.52 7.45
N ILE A 45 4.06 -11.81 6.32
CA ILE A 45 5.25 -11.01 6.00
C ILE A 45 5.45 -9.79 6.92
N GLY A 46 6.68 -9.69 7.45
CA GLY A 46 7.17 -8.54 8.20
C GLY A 46 7.56 -7.36 7.30
N LEU A 47 8.04 -7.64 6.10
CA LEU A 47 8.58 -6.67 5.15
C LEU A 47 8.40 -7.20 3.71
N SER A 48 8.13 -6.33 2.75
CA SER A 48 7.98 -6.70 1.34
C SER A 48 9.36 -6.91 0.70
N ALA A 49 9.56 -8.07 0.09
CA ALA A 49 10.74 -8.37 -0.74
C ALA A 49 10.57 -7.93 -2.20
N SER A 50 9.36 -7.57 -2.61
CA SER A 50 9.05 -6.89 -3.87
C SER A 50 8.75 -5.40 -3.61
N ALA A 51 8.90 -4.59 -4.66
CA ALA A 51 8.30 -3.27 -4.67
C ALA A 51 6.78 -3.37 -4.46
N ILE A 52 6.21 -2.39 -3.73
CA ILE A 52 4.77 -2.25 -3.59
C ILE A 52 4.17 -1.97 -4.97
N GLY A 53 3.17 -2.76 -5.37
CA GLY A 53 2.57 -2.70 -6.69
C GLY A 53 3.19 -3.65 -7.72
N GLY A 54 4.39 -4.17 -7.45
CA GLY A 54 5.08 -5.16 -8.29
C GLY A 54 4.83 -6.60 -7.87
N GLY A 55 4.19 -6.82 -6.71
CA GLY A 55 3.83 -8.15 -6.23
C GLY A 55 2.41 -8.55 -6.60
N VAL A 56 1.97 -9.69 -6.08
CA VAL A 56 0.63 -10.23 -6.36
C VAL A 56 -0.49 -9.53 -5.58
N ASN A 57 -0.17 -8.62 -4.66
CA ASN A 57 -1.14 -7.92 -3.81
C ASN A 57 -1.48 -6.49 -4.30
N ALA A 58 -0.96 -6.04 -5.43
CA ALA A 58 -1.18 -4.68 -5.95
C ALA A 58 -2.67 -4.27 -5.97
N GLU A 59 -3.55 -5.14 -6.44
CA GLU A 59 -4.99 -4.89 -6.49
C GLU A 59 -5.66 -4.93 -5.11
N GLY A 60 -5.12 -5.72 -4.17
CA GLY A 60 -5.53 -5.68 -2.76
C GLY A 60 -5.20 -4.34 -2.13
N VAL A 61 -3.99 -3.82 -2.38
CA VAL A 61 -3.56 -2.50 -1.90
C VAL A 61 -4.46 -1.39 -2.46
N ARG A 62 -4.74 -1.38 -3.77
CA ARG A 62 -5.65 -0.39 -4.39
C ARG A 62 -7.01 -0.36 -3.69
N ARG A 63 -7.65 -1.52 -3.51
CA ARG A 63 -8.94 -1.62 -2.81
C ARG A 63 -8.86 -1.16 -1.35
N CYS A 64 -7.82 -1.56 -0.62
CA CYS A 64 -7.56 -1.09 0.75
C CYS A 64 -7.47 0.45 0.80
N VAL A 65 -6.78 1.10 -0.15
CA VAL A 65 -6.65 2.57 -0.24
C VAL A 65 -7.97 3.25 -0.61
N GLU A 66 -8.74 2.70 -1.54
CA GLU A 66 -10.07 3.22 -1.88
C GLU A 66 -11.01 3.22 -0.68
N MET A 67 -10.99 2.15 0.12
CA MET A 67 -11.78 2.05 1.34
C MET A 67 -11.36 3.10 2.37
N LEU A 68 -10.04 3.27 2.58
CA LEU A 68 -9.50 4.32 3.45
C LEU A 68 -9.93 5.72 3.00
N LYS A 69 -9.87 6.02 1.70
CA LYS A 69 -10.36 7.28 1.14
C LYS A 69 -11.84 7.48 1.43
N LYS A 70 -12.68 6.48 1.13
CA LYS A 70 -14.14 6.53 1.40
C LYS A 70 -14.45 6.75 2.89
N GLY A 71 -13.61 6.21 3.77
CA GLY A 71 -13.71 6.40 5.22
C GLY A 71 -13.17 7.73 5.76
N GLY A 72 -12.62 8.60 4.91
CA GLY A 72 -12.03 9.87 5.32
C GLY A 72 -10.74 9.72 6.13
N PHE A 73 -10.00 8.62 5.94
CA PHE A 73 -8.72 8.42 6.59
C PHE A 73 -7.74 9.54 6.18
N SER A 74 -6.98 10.07 7.14
CA SER A 74 -5.97 11.12 6.92
C SER A 74 -4.70 10.89 7.75
N GLY A 75 -4.53 9.66 8.24
CA GLY A 75 -3.36 9.26 9.01
C GLY A 75 -2.16 8.92 8.12
N ALA A 76 -1.03 8.60 8.76
CA ALA A 76 0.18 8.23 8.05
C ALA A 76 0.11 6.82 7.45
N VAL A 77 0.76 6.65 6.30
CA VAL A 77 0.95 5.36 5.62
C VAL A 77 2.44 5.03 5.58
N SER A 78 2.80 3.82 6.01
CA SER A 78 4.16 3.29 5.96
C SER A 78 4.27 2.23 4.85
N LEU A 79 5.21 2.41 3.92
CA LEU A 79 5.54 1.40 2.91
C LEU A 79 6.61 0.46 3.48
N GLU A 80 6.20 -0.72 3.91
CA GLU A 80 7.07 -1.71 4.55
C GLU A 80 7.71 -2.59 3.48
N CYS A 81 8.78 -2.08 2.86
CA CYS A 81 9.52 -2.73 1.79
C CYS A 81 11.04 -2.63 2.02
N ASP A 82 11.82 -3.49 1.37
CA ASP A 82 13.28 -3.48 1.51
C ASP A 82 13.89 -2.12 1.10
N ALA A 83 14.59 -1.50 2.05
CA ALA A 83 15.22 -0.19 1.90
C ALA A 83 16.75 -0.24 2.05
N ARG A 84 17.39 -1.41 1.91
CA ARG A 84 18.85 -1.60 2.06
C ARG A 84 19.70 -1.07 0.89
N GLY A 85 19.15 -0.15 0.09
CA GLY A 85 19.86 0.51 -1.03
C GLY A 85 19.60 -0.07 -2.42
N GLY A 86 18.59 -0.92 -2.58
CA GLY A 86 18.07 -1.35 -3.89
C GLY A 86 16.84 -0.55 -4.33
N PRO A 87 16.37 -0.71 -5.58
CA PRO A 87 15.33 0.14 -6.17
C PRO A 87 13.93 -0.06 -5.57
N ILE A 88 13.76 -1.07 -4.71
CA ILE A 88 12.47 -1.48 -4.15
C ILE A 88 11.77 -0.32 -3.46
N MET A 89 12.49 0.49 -2.67
CA MET A 89 11.89 1.61 -1.96
C MET A 89 11.46 2.73 -2.92
N GLU A 90 12.32 3.12 -3.86
CA GLU A 90 11.97 4.16 -4.85
C GLU A 90 10.81 3.73 -5.73
N GLU A 91 10.83 2.49 -6.26
CA GLU A 91 9.75 1.94 -7.08
C GLU A 91 8.42 1.86 -6.31
N SER A 92 8.47 1.42 -5.04
CA SER A 92 7.30 1.38 -4.16
C SER A 92 6.69 2.77 -3.97
N LEU A 93 7.52 3.78 -3.75
CA LEU A 93 7.07 5.15 -3.53
C LEU A 93 6.48 5.76 -4.80
N VAL A 94 7.11 5.54 -5.96
CA VAL A 94 6.61 5.99 -7.27
C VAL A 94 5.24 5.37 -7.55
N TRP A 95 5.13 4.03 -7.40
CA TRP A 95 3.87 3.34 -7.66
C TRP A 95 2.76 3.79 -6.69
N PHE A 96 3.07 3.90 -5.40
CA PHE A 96 2.06 4.25 -4.40
C PHE A 96 1.56 5.69 -4.59
N ARG A 97 2.43 6.63 -4.96
CA ARG A 97 2.01 7.99 -5.30
C ARG A 97 1.13 8.04 -6.54
N ALA A 98 1.49 7.31 -7.60
CA ALA A 98 0.64 7.22 -8.79
C ALA A 98 -0.74 6.63 -8.46
N LEU A 99 -0.81 5.65 -7.56
CA LEU A 99 -2.09 5.14 -7.05
C LEU A 99 -2.91 6.23 -6.32
N LEU A 100 -2.28 7.06 -5.50
CA LEU A 100 -2.96 8.15 -4.81
C LEU A 100 -3.44 9.23 -5.79
N ASP A 101 -2.64 9.55 -6.82
CA ASP A 101 -3.04 10.44 -7.92
C ASP A 101 -4.24 9.89 -8.69
N ASP A 102 -4.18 8.62 -9.12
CA ASP A 102 -5.29 7.92 -9.81
C ASP A 102 -6.59 7.96 -9.02
N LEU A 103 -6.47 7.84 -7.70
CA LEU A 103 -7.60 7.84 -6.79
C LEU A 103 -7.99 9.24 -6.33
N GLU A 104 -7.34 10.31 -6.80
CA GLU A 104 -7.52 11.69 -6.33
C GLU A 104 -7.46 11.79 -4.80
N TYR A 105 -6.50 11.09 -4.18
CA TYR A 105 -6.29 11.07 -2.74
C TYR A 105 -5.13 12.03 -2.40
N PRO A 106 -5.39 13.16 -1.70
CA PRO A 106 -4.34 14.09 -1.34
C PRO A 106 -3.17 13.41 -0.61
N HIS A 107 -1.95 13.72 -1.03
CA HIS A 107 -0.73 13.22 -0.40
C HIS A 107 0.35 14.29 -0.30
N ASP A 108 1.50 13.90 0.26
CA ASP A 108 2.64 14.72 0.66
C ASP A 108 3.22 15.69 -0.38
N LEU A 109 2.92 15.50 -1.66
CA LEU A 109 3.38 16.40 -2.73
C LEU A 109 2.34 17.46 -3.12
N GLY A 110 1.11 17.39 -2.60
CA GLY A 110 -0.01 18.22 -3.05
C GLY A 110 -0.34 18.00 -4.54
N ASN A 111 -1.40 18.63 -5.05
CA ASN A 111 -1.61 18.69 -6.50
C ASN A 111 -0.46 19.49 -7.12
N LEU A 112 0.59 18.82 -7.59
CA LEU A 112 1.67 19.43 -8.38
C LEU A 112 1.16 19.77 -9.79
N GLN A 113 0.14 20.62 -9.88
CA GLN A 113 -0.14 21.36 -11.10
C GLN A 113 0.75 22.61 -11.09
N GLY A 114 1.83 22.55 -11.86
CA GLY A 114 2.59 23.74 -12.26
C GLY A 114 3.77 24.11 -11.37
N GLY A 115 4.85 23.33 -11.47
CA GLY A 115 6.18 23.75 -11.03
C GLY A 115 7.18 23.45 -12.13
N GLU A 116 7.34 24.38 -13.08
CA GLU A 116 8.43 24.33 -14.04
C GLU A 116 9.75 24.14 -13.29
N ASN A 117 10.50 23.12 -13.71
CA ASN A 117 11.84 22.85 -13.23
C ASN A 117 12.75 24.04 -13.57
N LYS A 118 12.90 24.99 -12.64
CA LYS A 118 13.89 26.06 -12.74
C LYS A 118 15.21 25.57 -12.14
N ARG A 119 16.01 25.02 -13.05
CA ARG A 119 17.48 24.96 -13.14
C ARG A 119 18.28 24.58 -11.90
#